data_AF-A0A938XQU4-F1
#
_entry.id   AF-A0A938XQU4-F1
#
_cell.length_a   1.000
_cell.length_b   1.000
_cell.length_c   1.000
_cell.angle_alpha   90.00
_cell.angle_beta   90.00
_cell.angle_gamma   90.00
#
_symmetry.space_group_name_H-M   'P 1'
#
loop_
_entity.id
_entity.type
_entity.pdbx_description
1 polymer ?
#
loop_
_entity_poly.entity_id
_entity_poly.type
_entity_poly.pdbx_seq_one_letter_code
_entity_poly.pdbx_strand_id
1 'polypeptide(L)'
;MGELKMKTKKKLLIVVVVLLFLVLLTGIYGLLKPLPEGVALQSKRYKNSSVEFLYDLTYQKQGEKVYEQEIFSKIFEIIEEAEKTIVVDMFLFNGQYADHYDFPDLSNQLTKKLIDKKKNDPGVKIFFITDEINTFYGSY
;
A
#
# COMPACT_ATOMS: atom_id res chain seq x y z
N MET A 1 -10.83 32.68 -51.84
CA MET A 1 -11.22 31.92 -50.62
C MET A 1 -10.32 30.70 -50.31
N GLY A 2 -9.59 30.13 -51.28
CA GLY A 2 -8.75 28.92 -51.08
C GLY A 2 -7.41 29.15 -50.34
N GLU A 3 -6.71 30.26 -50.58
CA GLU A 3 -5.40 30.52 -49.97
C GLU A 3 -5.45 30.76 -48.45
N LEU A 4 -6.52 31.41 -47.98
CA LEU A 4 -6.72 31.66 -46.54
C LEU A 4 -6.91 30.34 -45.78
N LYS A 5 -7.71 29.40 -46.32
CA LYS A 5 -7.91 28.06 -45.75
C LYS A 5 -6.63 27.24 -45.72
N MET A 6 -5.77 27.36 -46.74
CA MET A 6 -4.47 26.68 -46.80
C MET A 6 -3.50 27.21 -45.73
N LYS A 7 -3.45 28.54 -45.50
CA LYS A 7 -2.63 29.13 -44.43
C LYS A 7 -3.10 28.69 -43.03
N THR A 8 -4.41 28.59 -42.80
CA THR A 8 -4.95 28.10 -41.52
C THR A 8 -4.65 26.62 -41.26
N LYS A 9 -4.74 25.76 -42.29
CA LYS A 9 -4.33 24.34 -42.17
C LYS A 9 -2.83 24.18 -41.88
N LYS A 10 -1.96 25.00 -42.49
CA LYS A 10 -0.52 25.01 -42.19
C LYS A 10 -0.23 25.45 -40.75
N LYS A 11 -0.91 26.49 -40.26
CA LYS A 11 -0.80 26.92 -38.85
C LYS A 11 -1.26 25.83 -37.89
N LEU A 12 -2.39 25.18 -38.16
CA LEU A 12 -2.89 24.07 -37.35
C LEU A 12 -1.90 22.88 -37.33
N LEU A 13 -1.33 22.53 -38.49
CA LEU A 13 -0.31 21.48 -38.57
C LEU A 13 0.92 21.83 -37.72
N ILE A 14 1.40 23.07 -37.77
CA ILE A 14 2.52 23.54 -36.94
C ILE A 14 2.18 23.40 -35.46
N VAL A 15 0.98 23.82 -35.04
CA VAL A 15 0.53 23.69 -33.64
C VAL A 15 0.51 22.23 -33.21
N VAL A 16 -0.04 21.32 -34.03
CA VAL A 16 -0.07 19.88 -33.72
C VAL A 16 1.34 19.29 -33.63
N VAL A 17 2.24 19.65 -34.55
CA VAL A 17 3.64 19.19 -34.51
C VAL A 17 4.35 19.70 -33.26
N VAL A 18 4.14 20.96 -32.87
CA VAL A 18 4.70 21.53 -31.64
C VAL A 18 4.15 20.81 -30.41
N LEU A 19 2.85 20.52 -30.35
CA LEU A 19 2.26 19.76 -29.23
C LEU A 19 2.82 18.34 -29.16
N LEU A 20 2.94 17.64 -30.28
CA LEU A 20 3.56 16.32 -30.36
C LEU A 20 5.02 16.36 -29.93
N PHE A 21 5.75 17.41 -30.32
CA PHE A 21 7.15 17.60 -29.92
C PHE A 21 7.28 17.86 -28.41
N LEU A 22 6.37 18.64 -27.81
CA LEU A 22 6.33 18.84 -26.36
C LEU A 22 5.99 17.54 -25.60
N VAL A 23 5.03 16.77 -26.08
CA VAL A 23 4.71 15.44 -25.51
C VAL A 23 5.93 14.51 -25.60
N LEU A 24 6.62 14.49 -26.75
CA LEU A 24 7.82 13.69 -26.93
C LEU A 24 8.95 14.13 -25.99
N LEU A 25 9.22 15.43 -25.88
CA LEU A 25 10.25 15.98 -24.98
C LEU A 25 9.94 15.65 -23.51
N THR A 26 8.71 15.84 -23.07
CA THR A 26 8.30 15.51 -21.69
C THR A 26 8.37 14.01 -21.42
N GLY A 27 8.00 13.17 -22.39
CA GLY A 27 8.14 11.71 -22.30
C GLY A 27 9.60 11.28 -22.18
N ILE A 28 10.48 11.80 -23.03
CA ILE A 28 11.93 11.54 -22.98
C ILE A 28 12.50 11.99 -21.63
N TYR A 29 12.14 13.20 -21.18
CA TYR A 29 12.56 13.69 -19.87
C TYR A 29 12.08 12.79 -18.73
N GLY A 30 10.82 12.36 -18.73
CA GLY A 30 10.25 11.48 -17.71
C GLY A 30 10.92 10.09 -17.66
N LEU A 31 11.39 9.58 -18.80
CA LEU A 31 12.10 8.30 -18.89
C LEU A 31 13.57 8.38 -18.45
N LEU A 32 14.23 9.50 -18.73
CA LEU A 32 15.67 9.68 -18.48
C LEU A 32 15.98 10.35 -17.15
N LYS A 33 15.01 11.06 -16.56
CA LYS A 33 15.18 11.73 -15.27
C LYS A 33 15.58 10.67 -14.22
N PRO A 34 16.70 10.87 -13.49
CA PRO A 34 17.07 9.95 -12.43
C PRO A 34 16.00 9.96 -11.33
N LEU A 35 15.81 8.80 -10.70
CA LEU A 35 14.98 8.72 -9.51
C LEU A 35 15.56 9.62 -8.41
N PRO A 36 14.70 10.27 -7.59
CA PRO A 36 15.17 10.98 -6.42
C PRO A 36 16.05 10.10 -5.53
N GLU A 37 17.03 10.71 -4.88
CA GLU A 37 17.90 10.01 -3.94
C GLU A 37 17.04 9.32 -2.86
N GLY A 38 17.34 8.04 -2.59
CA GLY A 38 16.65 7.26 -1.55
C GLY A 38 15.42 6.46 -2.01
N VAL A 39 14.97 6.57 -3.27
CA VAL A 39 13.80 5.81 -3.76
C VAL A 39 14.15 4.40 -4.23
N ALA A 40 15.27 4.24 -4.95
CA ALA A 40 15.73 2.95 -5.48
C ALA A 40 16.89 2.38 -4.66
N LEU A 41 16.63 2.11 -3.38
CA LEU A 41 17.62 1.52 -2.49
C LEU A 41 17.65 0.00 -2.65
N GLN A 42 18.77 -0.53 -3.13
CA GLN A 42 19.02 -1.97 -3.12
C GLN A 42 19.82 -2.34 -1.87
N SER A 43 19.26 -3.20 -1.04
CA SER A 43 19.96 -3.72 0.14
C SER A 43 21.06 -4.72 -0.26
N LYS A 44 22.08 -4.86 0.58
CA LYS A 44 23.05 -5.96 0.45
C LYS A 44 22.34 -7.29 0.66
N ARG A 45 22.81 -8.36 -0.01
CA ARG A 45 22.31 -9.72 0.26
C ARG A 45 22.83 -10.19 1.63
N TYR A 46 21.90 -10.57 2.50
CA TYR A 46 22.21 -11.22 3.78
C TYR A 46 21.96 -12.73 3.65
N LYS A 47 22.88 -13.56 4.14
CA LYS A 47 22.82 -15.03 3.98
C LYS A 47 22.38 -15.79 5.24
N ASN A 48 22.31 -15.14 6.40
CA ASN A 48 22.13 -15.78 7.70
C ASN A 48 20.76 -15.49 8.33
N SER A 49 19.71 -15.37 7.51
CA SER A 49 18.35 -15.16 8.01
C SER A 49 17.67 -16.50 8.29
N SER A 50 17.19 -16.68 9.53
CA SER A 50 16.14 -17.67 9.80
C SER A 50 14.85 -17.17 9.14
N VAL A 51 14.22 -17.99 8.30
CA VAL A 51 12.97 -17.64 7.60
C VAL A 51 11.92 -18.67 7.97
N GLU A 52 10.81 -18.19 8.50
CA GLU A 52 9.59 -18.95 8.74
C GLU A 52 8.56 -18.57 7.68
N PHE A 53 7.88 -19.55 7.10
CA PHE A 53 6.82 -19.32 6.12
C PHE A 53 5.46 -19.39 6.82
N LEU A 54 4.76 -18.27 6.86
CA LEU A 54 3.43 -18.13 7.44
C LEU A 54 2.38 -18.05 6.34
N TYR A 55 1.25 -18.71 6.54
CA TYR A 55 0.15 -18.68 5.59
C TYR A 55 -1.18 -18.84 6.30
N ASP A 56 -2.23 -18.28 5.70
CA ASP A 56 -3.60 -18.49 6.14
C ASP A 56 -4.35 -19.27 5.05
N LEU A 57 -5.21 -20.22 5.45
CA LEU A 57 -6.09 -20.95 4.54
C LEU A 57 -7.55 -20.68 4.89
N THR A 58 -8.36 -20.47 3.86
CA THR A 58 -9.82 -20.46 3.96
C THR A 58 -10.37 -21.38 2.89
N TYR A 59 -11.04 -22.44 3.30
CA TYR A 59 -11.58 -23.46 2.38
C TYR A 59 -12.87 -24.08 2.91
N GLN A 60 -13.54 -24.88 2.09
CA GLN A 60 -14.70 -25.66 2.51
C GLN A 60 -14.31 -27.13 2.69
N LYS A 61 -14.78 -27.75 3.78
CA LYS A 61 -14.58 -29.16 4.10
C LYS A 61 -15.91 -29.73 4.60
N GLN A 62 -16.44 -30.73 3.92
CA GLN A 62 -17.72 -31.38 4.27
C GLN A 62 -18.91 -30.41 4.40
N GLY A 63 -18.91 -29.33 3.61
CA GLY A 63 -19.97 -28.30 3.66
C GLY A 63 -19.77 -27.22 4.72
N GLU A 64 -18.75 -27.34 5.57
CA GLU A 64 -18.38 -26.32 6.56
C GLU A 64 -17.19 -25.49 6.08
N LYS A 65 -17.17 -24.20 6.46
CA LYS A 65 -16.07 -23.29 6.15
C LYS A 65 -14.98 -23.46 7.23
N VAL A 66 -13.76 -23.76 6.80
CA VAL A 66 -12.59 -23.91 7.67
C VAL A 66 -11.67 -22.72 7.48
N TYR A 67 -11.17 -22.19 8.59
CA TYR A 67 -10.20 -21.10 8.64
C TYR A 67 -8.96 -21.57 9.40
N GLU A 68 -7.80 -21.49 8.77
CA GLU A 68 -6.48 -21.68 9.37
C GLU A 68 -5.78 -20.33 9.33
N GLN A 69 -5.45 -19.77 10.50
CA GLN A 69 -5.02 -18.36 10.65
C GLN A 69 -3.75 -18.30 11.53
N GLU A 70 -2.60 -18.06 10.91
CA GLU A 70 -1.29 -18.00 11.55
C GLU A 70 -0.68 -16.60 11.48
N ILE A 71 -0.95 -15.84 10.42
CA ILE A 71 -0.29 -14.55 10.16
C ILE A 71 -0.59 -13.56 11.29
N PHE A 72 -1.86 -13.36 11.64
CA PHE A 72 -2.24 -12.42 12.71
C PHE A 72 -1.82 -12.89 14.08
N SER A 73 -1.82 -14.20 14.33
CA SER A 73 -1.29 -14.79 15.56
C SER A 73 0.18 -14.39 15.75
N LYS A 74 0.99 -14.52 14.69
CA LYS A 74 2.40 -14.10 14.73
C LYS A 74 2.57 -12.59 14.84
N ILE A 75 1.73 -11.78 14.19
CA ILE A 75 1.74 -10.32 14.34
C ILE A 75 1.52 -9.94 15.82
N PHE A 76 0.57 -10.58 16.50
CA PHE A 76 0.29 -10.30 17.91
C PHE A 76 1.45 -10.70 18.84
N GLU A 77 2.12 -11.82 18.56
CA GLU A 77 3.35 -12.24 19.25
C GLU A 77 4.45 -11.19 19.07
N ILE A 78 4.71 -10.74 17.83
CA ILE A 78 5.71 -9.70 17.55
C ILE A 78 5.41 -8.40 18.31
N ILE A 79 4.14 -7.99 18.39
CA ILE A 79 3.72 -6.80 19.14
C ILE A 79 4.00 -6.96 20.64
N GLU A 80 3.71 -8.15 21.18
CA GLU A 80 3.93 -8.46 22.58
C GLU A 80 5.42 -8.44 22.95
N GLU A 81 6.26 -9.04 22.11
CA GLU A 81 7.72 -9.15 22.31
C GLU A 81 8.50 -7.85 22.03
N ALA A 82 7.95 -6.91 21.25
CA ALA A 82 8.67 -5.72 20.83
C ALA A 82 9.10 -4.81 22.00
N GLU A 83 10.40 -4.55 22.16
CA GLU A 83 10.91 -3.79 23.33
C GLU A 83 11.08 -2.28 23.09
N LYS A 84 11.19 -1.83 21.83
CA LYS A 84 11.62 -0.44 21.53
C LYS A 84 10.73 0.26 20.54
N THR A 85 10.55 -0.35 19.37
CA THR A 85 9.84 0.27 18.25
C THR A 85 9.00 -0.77 17.54
N ILE A 86 7.76 -0.40 17.25
CA ILE A 86 6.85 -1.13 16.37
C ILE A 86 6.58 -0.22 15.17
N VAL A 87 6.82 -0.74 13.97
CA VAL A 87 6.41 -0.09 12.71
C VAL A 87 5.40 -1.01 12.06
N VAL A 88 4.18 -0.52 11.89
CA VAL A 88 3.11 -1.22 11.18
C VAL A 88 2.84 -0.46 9.91
N ASP A 89 2.92 -1.14 8.78
CA ASP A 89 2.49 -0.63 7.47
C ASP A 89 1.33 -1.51 7.00
N MET A 90 0.13 -0.93 6.94
CA MET A 90 -1.10 -1.65 6.67
C MET A 90 -1.99 -0.88 5.71
N PHE A 91 -2.10 -1.42 4.50
CA PHE A 91 -2.96 -0.88 3.46
C PHE A 91 -4.44 -0.86 3.89
N LEU A 92 -4.96 -2.00 4.34
CA LEU A 92 -6.35 -2.16 4.76
C LEU A 92 -6.45 -2.48 6.26
N PHE A 93 -7.08 -1.58 7.00
CA PHE A 93 -7.28 -1.60 8.44
C PHE A 93 -8.67 -1.02 8.78
N ASN A 94 -9.71 -1.81 8.56
CA ASN A 94 -11.07 -1.49 8.96
C ASN A 94 -11.88 -2.78 9.19
N GLY A 95 -13.05 -2.67 9.80
CA GLY A 95 -13.97 -3.78 10.05
C GLY A 95 -15.10 -3.88 9.03
N GLN A 96 -14.95 -3.31 7.82
CA GLN A 96 -16.03 -3.25 6.85
C GLN A 96 -16.09 -4.53 6.01
N TYR A 97 -17.21 -5.25 6.12
CA TYR A 97 -17.56 -6.38 5.28
C TYR A 97 -19.08 -6.50 5.21
N ALA A 98 -19.60 -7.23 4.23
CA ALA A 98 -21.03 -7.40 4.10
C ALA A 98 -21.58 -8.25 5.27
N ASP A 99 -22.75 -7.86 5.81
CA ASP A 99 -23.36 -8.40 7.04
C ASP A 99 -23.55 -9.92 7.08
N HIS A 100 -23.52 -10.59 5.92
CA HIS A 100 -23.69 -12.04 5.81
C HIS A 100 -22.38 -12.83 5.92
N TYR A 101 -21.25 -12.15 6.09
CA TYR A 101 -19.96 -12.79 6.35
C TYR A 101 -19.59 -12.73 7.82
N ASP A 102 -19.24 -13.89 8.36
CA ASP A 102 -18.64 -14.03 9.69
C ASP A 102 -17.12 -14.21 9.52
N PHE A 103 -16.39 -13.11 9.66
CA PHE A 103 -14.93 -13.05 9.59
C PHE A 103 -14.35 -12.67 10.95
N PRO A 104 -13.11 -13.13 11.27
CA PRO A 104 -12.44 -12.72 12.49
C PRO A 104 -12.28 -11.18 12.57
N ASP A 105 -12.48 -10.62 13.76
CA ASP A 105 -12.39 -9.19 14.02
C ASP A 105 -10.93 -8.71 14.18
N LEU A 106 -10.16 -8.83 13.10
CA LEU A 106 -8.70 -8.65 13.12
C LEU A 106 -8.29 -7.19 13.37
N SER A 107 -9.03 -6.22 12.83
CA SER A 107 -8.72 -4.79 12.96
C SER A 107 -8.88 -4.32 14.41
N ASN A 108 -9.96 -4.70 15.11
CA ASN A 108 -10.13 -4.37 16.53
C ASN A 108 -9.13 -5.13 17.42
N GLN A 109 -8.83 -6.40 17.11
CA GLN A 109 -7.83 -7.16 17.85
C GLN A 109 -6.44 -6.52 17.76
N LEU A 110 -6.02 -6.12 16.55
CA LEU A 110 -4.77 -5.40 16.33
C LEU A 110 -4.77 -4.06 17.08
N THR A 111 -5.86 -3.29 16.99
CA THR A 111 -6.04 -2.03 17.72
C THR A 111 -5.80 -2.23 19.21
N LYS A 112 -6.48 -3.22 19.80
CA LYS A 112 -6.39 -3.52 21.22
C LYS A 112 -4.96 -3.93 21.62
N LYS A 113 -4.33 -4.82 20.84
CA LYS A 113 -2.95 -5.27 21.12
C LYS A 113 -1.95 -4.11 21.11
N LEU A 114 -2.05 -3.19 20.15
CA LEU A 114 -1.18 -2.01 20.10
C LEU A 114 -1.43 -1.04 21.27
N ILE A 115 -2.70 -0.80 21.62
CA ILE A 115 -3.07 0.04 22.77
C ILE A 115 -2.56 -0.58 24.08
N ASP A 116 -2.79 -1.87 24.28
CA ASP A 116 -2.36 -2.58 25.49
C ASP A 116 -0.84 -2.59 25.59
N LYS A 117 -0.12 -2.81 24.49
CA LYS A 117 1.33 -2.68 24.43
C LYS A 117 1.80 -1.28 24.85
N LYS A 118 1.17 -0.23 24.32
CA LYS A 118 1.53 1.16 24.66
C LYS A 118 1.25 1.51 26.12
N LYS A 119 0.21 0.94 26.71
CA LYS A 119 -0.12 1.13 28.14
C LYS A 119 0.87 0.40 29.04
N ASN A 120 1.18 -0.86 28.72
CA ASN A 120 2.08 -1.69 29.52
C ASN A 120 3.54 -1.26 29.38
N ASP A 121 3.93 -0.75 28.22
CA ASP A 121 5.25 -0.18 27.95
C ASP A 121 5.14 1.21 27.28
N PRO A 122 5.02 2.28 28.08
CA PRO A 122 4.95 3.64 27.56
C PRO A 122 6.20 4.07 26.79
N GLY A 123 7.35 3.40 26.98
CA GLY A 123 8.61 3.70 26.30
C GLY A 123 8.65 3.25 24.85
N VAL A 124 7.87 2.22 24.49
CA VAL A 124 7.78 1.72 23.12
C VAL A 124 7.19 2.78 22.18
N LYS A 125 7.88 3.01 21.07
CA LYS A 125 7.41 3.87 19.97
C LYS A 125 6.60 3.04 18.98
N ILE A 126 5.39 3.49 18.67
CA ILE A 126 4.52 2.82 17.70
C ILE A 126 4.28 3.79 16.54
N PHE A 127 4.70 3.38 15.34
CA PHE A 127 4.40 4.07 14.09
C PHE A 127 3.40 3.22 13.32
N PHE A 128 2.24 3.79 13.00
CA PHE A 128 1.20 3.14 12.23
C PHE A 128 1.02 3.90 10.92
N ILE A 129 1.39 3.26 9.82
CA ILE A 129 1.32 3.78 8.46
C ILE A 129 0.12 3.09 7.81
N THR A 130 -0.83 3.88 7.32
CA THR A 130 -2.04 3.38 6.70
C THR A 130 -2.59 4.38 5.70
N ASP A 131 -3.54 3.94 4.90
CA ASP A 131 -4.11 4.70 3.79
C ASP A 131 -5.47 5.34 4.16
N GLU A 132 -5.82 6.45 3.50
CA GLU A 132 -7.04 7.23 3.75
C GLU A 132 -8.31 6.41 3.49
N ILE A 133 -8.21 5.35 2.68
CA ILE A 133 -9.30 4.40 2.44
C ILE A 133 -9.90 3.83 3.73
N ASN A 134 -9.13 3.75 4.83
CA ASN A 134 -9.61 3.24 6.11
C ASN A 134 -10.56 4.19 6.84
N THR A 135 -10.64 5.43 6.38
CA THR A 135 -11.67 6.42 6.74
C THR A 135 -12.64 6.67 5.59
N PHE A 136 -12.60 5.84 4.53
CA PHE A 136 -13.24 6.10 3.25
C PHE A 136 -13.03 7.55 2.77
N TYR A 137 -11.80 8.07 2.88
CA TYR A 137 -11.48 9.46 2.54
C TYR A 137 -12.33 10.49 3.31
N GLY A 138 -12.65 10.19 4.57
CA GLY A 138 -13.44 11.06 5.45
C GLY A 138 -14.96 10.98 5.27
N SER A 139 -15.48 9.94 4.60
CA SER A 139 -16.93 9.82 4.33
C SER A 139 -17.75 9.15 5.44
N TYR A 140 -17.14 8.79 6.57
CA TYR A 140 -17.84 8.24 7.75
C TYR A 140 -18.55 9.32 8.58
#